data_AF-A0A965BYI0-F1
#
_entry.id   AF-A0A965BYI0-F1
#
_cell.length_a   1.000
_cell.length_b   1.000
_cell.length_c   1.000
_cell.angle_alpha   90.00
_cell.angle_beta   90.00
_cell.angle_gamma   90.00
#
_symmetry.space_group_name_H-M   'P 1'
#
loop_
_entity.id
_entity.type
_entity.pdbx_description
1 polymer ?
#
loop_
_entity_poly.entity_id
_entity_poly.type
_entity_poly.pdbx_seq_one_letter_code
_entity_poly.pdbx_strand_id
1 'polypeptide(L)'
;QLSGGMRQRVMIAIALACNPKLLIADEPTTALDVTIQAQILDLMRDLKHRVGAAIVLITHDLGVVAEVAERVVVMYAGRKVEEAKVGPLFRNPRHPYTQGLLGSVPKLGSSLDGTETRLQEIPGLVPSLKQKLQGCVFASRCAYATDLCRSVAPGLEEKAPGHIVACHYALKEAAAA
;
A
#
# COMPACT_ATOMS: atom_id res chain seq x y z
N GLN A 1 -1.63 -25.54 23.53
CA GLN A 1 -1.39 -24.13 23.15
C GLN A 1 -1.73 -23.94 21.66
N LEU A 2 -2.12 -22.74 21.22
CA LEU A 2 -2.49 -22.44 19.82
C LEU A 2 -1.29 -21.93 19.01
N SER A 3 -1.15 -22.37 17.76
CA SER A 3 -0.19 -21.81 16.78
C SER A 3 -0.55 -20.37 16.39
N GLY A 4 0.36 -19.64 15.75
CA GLY A 4 0.11 -18.28 15.24
C GLY A 4 -1.15 -18.22 14.36
N GLY A 5 -1.25 -19.09 13.36
CA GLY A 5 -2.43 -19.18 12.49
C GLY A 5 -3.71 -19.58 13.23
N MET A 6 -3.64 -20.42 14.26
CA MET A 6 -4.80 -20.75 15.09
C MET A 6 -5.28 -19.54 15.91
N ARG A 7 -4.36 -18.75 16.47
CA ARG A 7 -4.71 -17.50 17.18
C ARG A 7 -5.33 -16.49 16.22
N GLN A 8 -4.77 -16.36 15.01
CA GLN A 8 -5.32 -15.50 13.96
C GLN A 8 -6.77 -15.87 13.63
N ARG A 9 -7.05 -17.17 13.40
CA ARG A 9 -8.40 -17.67 13.11
C ARG A 9 -9.38 -17.41 14.25
N VAL A 10 -8.96 -17.57 15.50
CA VAL A 10 -9.78 -17.23 16.67
C VAL A 10 -10.09 -15.73 16.69
N MET A 11 -9.10 -14.87 16.46
CA MET A 11 -9.30 -13.41 16.43
C MET A 11 -10.23 -12.98 15.29
N ILE A 12 -10.09 -13.57 14.10
CA ILE A 12 -10.98 -13.31 12.96
C ILE A 12 -12.41 -13.73 13.30
N ALA A 13 -12.60 -14.91 13.92
CA ALA A 13 -13.92 -15.37 14.33
C ALA A 13 -14.55 -14.42 15.37
N ILE A 14 -13.78 -13.94 16.34
CA ILE A 14 -14.24 -12.95 17.34
C ILE A 14 -14.65 -11.65 16.64
N ALA A 15 -13.84 -11.15 15.72
CA ALA A 15 -14.12 -9.91 14.98
C ALA A 15 -15.40 -10.01 14.14
N LEU A 16 -15.76 -11.22 13.69
CA LEU A 16 -16.92 -11.48 12.84
C LEU A 16 -18.17 -11.94 13.58
N ALA A 17 -18.06 -12.25 14.88
CA ALA A 17 -19.16 -12.80 15.67
C ALA A 17 -20.43 -11.93 15.65
N CYS A 18 -20.27 -10.62 15.44
CA CYS A 18 -21.38 -9.65 15.39
C CYS A 18 -21.83 -9.26 13.97
N ASN A 19 -21.46 -10.02 12.93
CA ASN A 19 -21.76 -9.71 11.52
C ASN A 19 -21.44 -8.24 11.17
N PRO A 20 -20.18 -7.79 11.34
CA PRO A 20 -19.84 -6.39 11.13
C PRO A 20 -20.02 -5.98 9.67
N LYS A 21 -20.39 -4.72 9.44
CA LYS A 21 -20.41 -4.14 8.09
C LYS A 21 -19.00 -3.76 7.59
N LEU A 22 -18.03 -3.66 8.50
CA LEU A 22 -16.65 -3.27 8.22
C LEU A 22 -15.70 -4.06 9.13
N LEU A 23 -14.70 -4.71 8.53
CA LEU A 23 -13.58 -5.33 9.21
C LEU A 23 -12.32 -4.51 8.93
N ILE A 24 -11.61 -4.10 9.99
CA ILE A 24 -10.29 -3.47 9.90
C ILE A 24 -9.27 -4.51 10.34
N ALA A 25 -8.39 -4.90 9.43
CA ALA A 25 -7.39 -5.93 9.64
C ALA A 25 -6.00 -5.28 9.60
N ASP A 26 -5.40 -5.11 10.78
CA ASP A 26 -4.08 -4.50 10.95
C ASP A 26 -2.99 -5.57 10.98
N GLU A 27 -2.18 -5.62 9.92
CA GLU A 27 -1.13 -6.62 9.70
C GLU A 27 -1.58 -8.06 9.99
N PRO A 28 -2.71 -8.53 9.42
CA PRO A 28 -3.36 -9.78 9.83
C PRO A 28 -2.63 -11.04 9.38
N THR A 29 -1.51 -10.92 8.68
CA THR A 29 -0.68 -12.04 8.24
C THR A 29 0.75 -11.96 8.79
N THR A 30 1.06 -10.94 9.61
CA THR A 30 2.38 -10.81 10.24
C THR A 30 2.67 -12.05 11.11
N ALA A 31 3.92 -12.51 11.07
CA ALA A 31 4.42 -13.67 11.81
C ALA A 31 3.77 -15.03 11.43
N LEU A 32 3.13 -15.11 10.27
CA LEU A 32 2.65 -16.36 9.66
C LEU A 32 3.58 -16.79 8.52
N ASP A 33 3.71 -18.09 8.30
CA ASP A 33 4.36 -18.58 7.08
C ASP A 33 3.47 -18.34 5.85
N VAL A 34 4.08 -18.37 4.67
CA VAL A 34 3.41 -18.07 3.39
C VAL A 34 2.17 -18.94 3.14
N THR A 35 2.18 -20.21 3.58
CA THR A 35 1.03 -21.11 3.40
C THR A 35 -0.14 -20.71 4.29
N ILE A 36 0.14 -20.40 5.56
CA ILE A 36 -0.88 -19.96 6.49
C ILE A 36 -1.39 -18.56 6.14
N GLN A 37 -0.53 -17.66 5.66
CA GLN A 37 -0.93 -16.35 5.13
C GLN A 37 -1.99 -16.50 4.04
N ALA A 38 -1.75 -17.33 3.02
CA ALA A 38 -2.72 -17.57 1.95
C ALA A 38 -4.06 -18.08 2.50
N GLN A 39 -4.04 -19.05 3.43
CA GLN A 39 -5.26 -19.55 4.07
C GLN A 39 -6.04 -18.47 4.83
N ILE A 40 -5.35 -17.53 5.48
CA ILE A 40 -6.00 -16.43 6.20
C ILE A 40 -6.62 -15.43 5.22
N LEU A 41 -5.93 -15.11 4.13
CA LEU A 41 -6.43 -14.20 3.09
C LEU A 41 -7.66 -14.79 2.37
N ASP A 42 -7.61 -16.08 2.00
CA ASP A 42 -8.76 -16.79 1.42
C ASP A 42 -9.96 -16.77 2.35
N LEU A 43 -9.74 -17.08 3.64
CA LEU A 43 -10.78 -17.02 4.66
C LEU A 43 -11.41 -15.61 4.72
N MET A 44 -10.59 -14.55 4.77
CA MET A 44 -11.09 -13.17 4.80
C MET A 44 -11.90 -12.81 3.55
N ARG A 45 -11.45 -13.26 2.36
CA ARG A 45 -12.16 -13.04 1.09
C ARG A 45 -13.51 -13.74 1.08
N ASP A 46 -13.56 -15.00 1.50
CA ASP A 46 -14.81 -15.77 1.56
C ASP A 46 -15.80 -15.12 2.54
N LEU A 47 -15.31 -14.61 3.66
CA LEU A 47 -16.12 -13.92 4.67
C LEU A 47 -16.67 -12.58 4.19
N LYS A 48 -15.86 -11.79 3.45
CA LYS A 48 -16.34 -10.59 2.73
C LYS A 48 -17.56 -10.92 1.88
N HIS A 49 -17.49 -12.01 1.11
CA HIS A 49 -18.60 -12.43 0.23
C HIS A 49 -19.81 -12.93 1.01
N ARG A 50 -19.61 -13.71 2.08
CA ARG A 50 -20.71 -14.31 2.86
C ARG A 50 -21.47 -13.32 3.73
N VAL A 51 -20.75 -12.38 4.35
CA VAL A 51 -21.33 -11.42 5.33
C VAL A 51 -21.69 -10.09 4.65
N GLY A 52 -21.19 -9.83 3.44
CA GLY A 52 -21.35 -8.54 2.76
C GLY A 52 -20.59 -7.41 3.46
N ALA A 53 -19.52 -7.74 4.18
CA ALA A 53 -18.70 -6.78 4.93
C ALA A 53 -17.66 -6.12 4.03
N ALA A 54 -17.38 -4.83 4.25
CA ALA A 54 -16.20 -4.19 3.70
C ALA A 54 -14.95 -4.61 4.51
N ILE A 55 -13.79 -4.68 3.85
CA ILE A 55 -12.51 -4.97 4.51
C ILE A 55 -11.54 -3.82 4.24
N VAL A 56 -10.94 -3.28 5.30
CA VAL A 56 -9.76 -2.43 5.25
C VAL A 56 -8.58 -3.26 5.73
N LEU A 57 -7.67 -3.56 4.82
CA LEU A 57 -6.43 -4.27 5.10
C LEU A 57 -5.28 -3.26 5.23
N ILE A 58 -4.57 -3.31 6.35
CA ILE A 58 -3.33 -2.55 6.57
C ILE A 58 -2.19 -3.55 6.50
N THR A 59 -1.29 -3.37 5.55
CA THR A 59 -0.10 -4.21 5.44
C THR A 59 1.04 -3.48 4.73
N HIS A 60 2.27 -3.87 5.05
CA HIS A 60 3.48 -3.51 4.31
C HIS A 60 3.81 -4.48 3.17
N ASP A 61 3.11 -5.61 3.04
CA ASP A 61 3.35 -6.60 1.99
C ASP A 61 2.60 -6.25 0.70
N LEU A 62 3.34 -5.79 -0.32
CA LEU A 62 2.79 -5.43 -1.62
C LEU A 62 2.28 -6.65 -2.42
N GLY A 63 2.78 -7.86 -2.14
CA GLY A 63 2.29 -9.09 -2.75
C GLY A 63 0.87 -9.41 -2.28
N VAL A 64 0.62 -9.28 -0.98
CA VAL A 64 -0.74 -9.40 -0.41
C VAL A 64 -1.66 -8.35 -1.02
N VAL A 65 -1.21 -7.08 -1.08
CA VAL A 65 -2.01 -6.00 -1.69
C VAL A 65 -2.38 -6.31 -3.14
N ALA A 66 -1.43 -6.81 -3.94
CA ALA A 66 -1.66 -7.15 -5.33
C ALA A 66 -2.72 -8.27 -5.52
N GLU A 67 -2.80 -9.19 -4.56
CA GLU A 67 -3.70 -10.34 -4.59
C GLU A 67 -5.14 -10.00 -4.17
N VAL A 68 -5.30 -9.20 -3.09
CA VAL A 68 -6.61 -9.08 -2.42
C VAL A 68 -7.24 -7.69 -2.52
N ALA A 69 -6.48 -6.64 -2.79
CA ALA A 69 -6.99 -5.27 -2.74
C ALA A 69 -7.68 -4.86 -4.05
N GLU A 70 -8.82 -4.18 -3.95
CA GLU A 70 -9.45 -3.51 -5.10
C GLU A 70 -8.92 -2.09 -5.29
N ARG A 71 -8.72 -1.40 -4.16
CA ARG A 71 -8.22 -0.03 -4.05
C ARG A 71 -7.12 0.02 -3.00
N VAL A 72 -6.08 0.77 -3.30
CA VAL A 72 -4.87 0.88 -2.47
C VAL A 72 -4.67 2.33 -2.07
N VAL A 73 -4.36 2.56 -0.80
CA VAL A 73 -3.93 3.85 -0.27
C VAL A 73 -2.49 3.67 0.22
N VAL A 74 -1.57 4.40 -0.41
CA VAL A 74 -0.17 4.42 0.00
C VAL A 74 0.02 5.55 0.99
N MET A 75 0.64 5.23 2.12
CA MET A 75 0.94 6.20 3.17
C MET A 75 2.45 6.33 3.37
N TYR A 76 2.90 7.55 3.67
CA TYR A 76 4.26 7.83 4.09
C TYR A 76 4.25 8.83 5.25
N ALA A 77 4.98 8.52 6.33
CA ALA A 77 5.13 9.41 7.48
C ALA A 77 3.77 9.95 8.02
N GLY A 78 2.77 9.07 8.11
CA GLY A 78 1.43 9.40 8.59
C GLY A 78 0.56 10.20 7.60
N ARG A 79 0.99 10.37 6.36
CA ARG A 79 0.22 11.05 5.30
C ARG A 79 -0.13 10.09 4.17
N LYS A 80 -1.36 10.17 3.68
CA LYS A 80 -1.73 9.60 2.38
C LYS A 80 -0.94 10.32 1.28
N VAL A 81 -0.22 9.56 0.47
CA VAL A 81 0.59 10.10 -0.65
C VAL A 81 0.04 9.70 -2.02
N GLU A 82 -0.64 8.56 -2.11
CA GLU A 82 -1.23 8.07 -3.36
C GLU A 82 -2.43 7.16 -3.08
N GLU A 83 -3.45 7.21 -3.94
CA GLU A 83 -4.57 6.28 -3.94
C GLU A 83 -5.02 6.00 -5.37
N ALA A 84 -5.23 4.73 -5.68
CA ALA A 84 -5.83 4.28 -6.94
C ALA A 84 -6.36 2.84 -6.82
N LYS A 85 -7.06 2.37 -7.86
CA LYS A 85 -7.30 0.93 -8.03
C LYS A 85 -5.97 0.18 -8.13
N VAL A 86 -5.94 -1.06 -7.66
CA VAL A 86 -4.71 -1.88 -7.59
C VAL A 86 -3.99 -1.95 -8.95
N GLY A 87 -4.72 -2.23 -10.04
CA GLY A 87 -4.13 -2.36 -11.38
C GLY A 87 -3.41 -1.09 -11.87
N PRO A 88 -4.11 0.06 -11.95
CA PRO A 88 -3.49 1.34 -12.31
C PRO A 88 -2.31 1.73 -11.40
N LEU A 89 -2.43 1.52 -10.08
CA LEU A 89 -1.36 1.87 -9.13
C LEU A 89 -0.08 1.08 -9.39
N PHE A 90 -0.21 -0.24 -9.61
CA PHE A 90 0.95 -1.11 -9.86
C PHE A 90 1.55 -0.90 -11.26
N ARG A 91 0.72 -0.55 -12.26
CA ARG A 91 1.20 -0.32 -13.63
C ARG A 91 1.81 1.06 -13.84
N ASN A 92 1.23 2.10 -13.26
CA ASN A 92 1.63 3.48 -13.46
C ASN A 92 1.64 4.25 -12.12
N PRO A 93 2.52 3.89 -11.18
CA PRO A 93 2.66 4.61 -9.92
C PRO A 93 3.12 6.06 -10.17
N ARG A 94 2.44 7.03 -9.57
CA ARG A 94 2.65 8.45 -9.83
C ARG A 94 3.48 9.15 -8.77
N HIS A 95 3.38 8.73 -7.50
CA HIS A 95 4.17 9.34 -6.45
C HIS A 95 5.59 8.72 -6.44
N PRO A 96 6.67 9.53 -6.34
CA PRO A 96 8.04 9.00 -6.32
C PRO A 96 8.30 7.94 -5.23
N TYR A 97 7.63 8.05 -4.09
CA TYR A 97 7.67 7.02 -3.05
C TYR A 97 7.07 5.68 -3.53
N THR A 98 5.89 5.68 -4.14
CA THR A 98 5.24 4.47 -4.65
C THR A 98 6.04 3.84 -5.78
N GLN A 99 6.65 4.66 -6.64
CA GLN A 99 7.59 4.21 -7.67
C GLN A 99 8.79 3.47 -7.04
N GLY A 100 9.39 4.06 -6.00
CA GLY A 100 10.45 3.44 -5.23
C GLY A 100 10.02 2.13 -4.58
N LEU A 101 8.85 2.11 -3.91
CA LEU A 101 8.32 0.92 -3.25
C LEU A 101 8.17 -0.25 -4.23
N LEU A 102 7.52 -0.02 -5.37
CA LEU A 102 7.32 -1.05 -6.39
C LEU A 102 8.64 -1.45 -7.08
N GLY A 103 9.59 -0.53 -7.19
CA GLY A 103 10.94 -0.80 -7.69
C GLY A 103 11.83 -1.59 -6.72
N SER A 104 11.48 -1.61 -5.43
CA SER A 104 12.17 -2.40 -4.40
C SER A 104 11.64 -3.84 -4.29
N VAL A 105 10.51 -4.17 -4.91
CA VAL A 105 9.89 -5.50 -4.85
C VAL A 105 10.32 -6.35 -6.06
N PRO A 106 10.73 -7.61 -5.86
CA PRO A 106 11.02 -8.52 -6.98
C PRO A 106 9.80 -8.69 -7.88
N LYS A 107 10.00 -8.57 -9.20
CA LYS A 107 8.93 -8.91 -10.15
C LYS A 107 8.80 -10.42 -10.21
N LEU A 108 7.59 -10.95 -10.00
CA LEU A 108 7.32 -12.37 -10.24
C LEU A 108 7.71 -12.72 -11.69
N GLY A 109 8.61 -13.68 -11.86
CA GLY A 109 9.11 -14.14 -13.17
C GLY A 109 10.50 -13.62 -13.57
N SER A 110 11.05 -12.58 -12.93
CA SER A 110 12.38 -12.05 -13.31
C SER A 110 13.52 -13.08 -13.15
N SER A 111 13.36 -14.04 -12.24
CA SER A 111 14.29 -15.15 -12.04
C SER A 111 14.13 -16.29 -13.06
N LEU A 112 12.97 -16.38 -13.74
CA LEU A 112 12.69 -17.42 -14.75
C LEU A 112 13.19 -17.01 -16.13
N ASP A 113 13.16 -15.70 -16.43
CA ASP A 113 13.59 -15.14 -17.73
C ASP A 113 15.09 -14.77 -17.76
N GLY A 114 15.84 -15.03 -16.68
CA GLY A 114 17.27 -14.72 -16.57
C GLY A 114 17.61 -13.22 -16.55
N THR A 115 16.61 -12.34 -16.52
CA THR A 115 16.79 -10.89 -16.43
C THR A 115 17.06 -10.48 -15.00
N GLU A 116 18.34 -10.33 -14.64
CA GLU A 116 18.74 -9.70 -13.38
C GLU A 116 18.42 -8.19 -13.40
N THR A 117 17.25 -7.83 -12.88
CA THR A 117 16.93 -6.41 -12.63
C THR A 117 17.38 -6.02 -11.23
N ARG A 118 18.28 -5.04 -11.15
CA ARG A 118 18.72 -4.47 -9.86
C ARG A 118 17.53 -3.85 -9.14
N LEU A 119 17.24 -4.33 -7.92
CA LEU A 119 16.23 -3.72 -7.06
C LEU A 119 16.66 -2.29 -6.72
N GLN A 120 15.72 -1.35 -6.82
CA GLN A 120 15.97 0.03 -6.45
C GLN A 120 15.72 0.19 -4.95
N GLU A 121 16.72 0.69 -4.22
CA GLU A 121 16.51 1.14 -2.85
C GLU A 121 15.98 2.58 -2.82
N ILE A 122 15.20 2.90 -1.79
CA ILE A 122 14.81 4.28 -1.52
C ILE A 122 15.86 4.88 -0.55
N PRO A 123 16.76 5.77 -1.00
CA PRO A 123 17.85 6.25 -0.16
C PRO A 123 17.37 7.11 1.02
N GLY A 124 18.23 7.27 2.03
CA GLY A 124 17.99 8.13 3.18
C GLY A 124 17.13 7.52 4.29
N LEU A 125 16.91 8.30 5.36
CA LEU A 125 16.20 7.86 6.56
C LEU A 125 14.76 8.38 6.58
N VAL A 126 13.85 7.58 7.16
CA VAL A 126 12.47 8.02 7.42
C VAL A 126 12.48 9.24 8.35
N PRO A 127 11.76 10.32 8.03
CA PRO A 127 11.75 11.52 8.86
C PRO A 127 11.09 11.25 10.21
N SER A 128 11.58 11.90 11.26
CA SER A 128 11.01 11.79 12.60
C SER A 128 9.64 12.46 12.67
N LEU A 129 8.63 11.73 13.12
CA LEU A 129 7.28 12.27 13.35
C LEU A 129 7.15 13.10 14.63
N LYS A 130 8.22 13.18 15.45
CA LYS A 130 8.24 14.04 16.65
C LYS A 130 8.40 15.52 16.31
N GLN A 131 8.86 15.83 15.10
CA GLN A 131 9.08 17.19 14.62
C GLN A 131 8.02 17.53 13.56
N LYS A 132 7.69 18.82 13.43
CA LYS A 132 6.78 19.28 12.40
C LYS A 132 7.41 19.08 11.02
N LEU A 133 6.80 18.23 10.21
CA LEU A 133 7.19 18.07 8.80
C LEU A 133 6.70 19.29 8.01
N GLN A 134 7.65 20.06 7.49
CA GLN A 134 7.37 21.16 6.55
C GLN A 134 7.46 20.63 5.12
N GLY A 135 6.57 21.11 4.26
CA GLY A 135 6.55 20.69 2.87
C GLY A 135 6.01 19.27 2.65
N CYS A 136 6.42 18.66 1.54
CA CYS A 136 6.19 17.26 1.23
C CYS A 136 6.93 16.36 2.22
N VAL A 137 6.21 15.44 2.84
CA VAL A 137 6.77 14.49 3.82
C VAL A 137 7.86 13.58 3.25
N PHE A 138 7.92 13.41 1.92
CA PHE A 138 8.91 12.58 1.24
C PHE A 138 10.08 13.39 0.65
N ALA A 139 10.10 14.72 0.79
CA ALA A 139 11.09 15.58 0.12
C ALA A 139 12.55 15.27 0.49
N SER A 140 12.83 14.75 1.69
CA SER A 140 14.19 14.39 2.12
C SER A 140 14.76 13.15 1.42
N ARG A 141 13.91 12.32 0.80
CA ARG A 141 14.28 11.06 0.14
C ARG A 141 13.87 11.00 -1.33
N CYS A 142 13.13 12.00 -1.80
CA CYS A 142 12.69 12.09 -3.18
C CYS A 142 13.84 12.59 -4.07
N ALA A 143 14.21 11.79 -5.09
CA ALA A 143 15.22 12.18 -6.08
C ALA A 143 14.81 13.41 -6.92
N TYR A 144 13.52 13.74 -6.95
CA TYR A 144 12.94 14.86 -7.71
C TYR A 144 12.54 16.05 -6.83
N ALA A 145 13.01 16.11 -5.58
CA ALA A 145 12.64 17.18 -4.66
C ALA A 145 13.13 18.56 -5.14
N THR A 146 12.23 19.55 -5.13
CA THR A 146 12.53 20.96 -5.39
C THR A 146 12.34 21.80 -4.12
N ASP A 147 12.69 23.08 -4.17
CA ASP A 147 12.46 24.00 -3.04
C ASP A 147 10.98 24.15 -2.70
N LEU A 148 10.10 24.09 -3.69
CA LEU A 148 8.64 24.05 -3.48
C LEU A 148 8.24 22.82 -2.66
N CYS A 149 8.83 21.65 -2.95
CA CYS A 149 8.57 20.43 -2.18
C CYS A 149 9.01 20.56 -0.72
N ARG A 150 10.06 21.33 -0.42
CA ARG A 150 10.59 21.51 0.94
C ARG A 150 9.80 22.54 1.75
N SER A 151 9.22 23.52 1.07
CA SER A 151 8.51 24.65 1.70
C SER A 151 6.99 24.45 1.79
N VAL A 152 6.37 23.82 0.78
CA VAL A 152 4.91 23.68 0.65
C VAL A 152 4.50 22.22 0.51
N ALA A 153 3.56 21.78 1.35
CA ALA A 153 3.02 20.43 1.27
C ALA A 153 2.11 20.30 0.02
N PRO A 154 2.29 19.27 -0.82
CA PRO A 154 1.40 19.04 -1.95
C PRO A 154 0.01 18.66 -1.47
N GLY A 155 -1.02 19.20 -2.12
CA GLY A 155 -2.41 18.80 -1.92
C GLY A 155 -2.68 17.42 -2.53
N LEU A 156 -3.70 16.73 -2.01
CA LEU A 156 -4.23 15.53 -2.66
C LEU A 156 -5.02 15.94 -3.89
N GLU A 157 -4.49 15.66 -5.07
CA GLU A 157 -5.12 16.01 -6.35
C GLU A 157 -5.38 14.75 -7.17
N GLU A 158 -6.52 14.72 -7.86
CA GLU A 158 -6.78 13.71 -8.88
C GLU A 158 -5.91 13.99 -10.11
N LYS A 159 -4.98 13.07 -10.39
CA LYS A 159 -4.03 13.18 -11.50
C LYS A 159 -4.47 12.35 -12.73
N ALA A 160 -5.39 11.42 -12.53
CA ALA A 160 -6.09 10.64 -13.56
C ALA A 160 -7.39 10.11 -12.94
N PRO A 161 -8.37 9.61 -13.72
CA PRO A 161 -9.65 9.14 -13.20
C PRO A 161 -9.50 8.12 -12.06
N GLY A 162 -9.91 8.50 -10.85
CA GLY A 162 -9.79 7.70 -9.65
C GLY A 162 -8.37 7.50 -9.12
N HIS A 163 -7.40 8.32 -9.55
CA HIS A 163 -5.99 8.25 -9.16
C HIS A 163 -5.56 9.56 -8.48
N ILE A 164 -5.55 9.55 -7.15
CA ILE A 164 -5.28 10.72 -6.31
C ILE A 164 -3.83 10.67 -5.84
N VAL A 165 -3.09 11.79 -5.95
CA VAL A 165 -1.67 11.86 -5.61
C VAL A 165 -1.34 13.17 -4.90
N ALA A 166 -0.61 13.08 -3.80
CA ALA A 166 -0.03 14.23 -3.09
C ALA A 166 1.38 14.53 -3.62
N CYS A 167 1.47 15.07 -4.85
CA CYS A 167 2.75 15.47 -5.45
C CYS A 167 2.56 16.68 -6.37
N HIS A 168 3.45 17.67 -6.22
CA HIS A 168 3.48 18.88 -7.06
C HIS A 168 3.74 18.57 -8.54
N TYR A 169 4.54 17.53 -8.81
CA TYR A 169 5.04 17.22 -10.16
C TYR A 169 4.56 15.87 -10.70
N ALA A 170 3.61 15.20 -10.04
CA ALA A 170 3.00 14.01 -10.61
C ALA A 170 2.24 14.38 -11.89
N LEU A 171 2.51 13.64 -12.97
CA LEU A 171 1.89 13.84 -14.29
C LEU A 171 0.37 13.82 -14.15
N LYS A 172 -0.29 14.81 -14.76
CA LYS A 172 -1.74 14.84 -14.93
C LYS A 172 -2.07 14.28 -16.30
N GLU A 173 -2.93 13.27 -16.36
CA GLU A 173 -3.54 12.88 -17.62
C GLU A 173 -4.49 14.01 -18.07
N ALA A 174 -4.40 14.39 -19.34
CA ALA A 174 -5.38 15.29 -19.92
C ALA A 174 -6.75 14.59 -19.84
N ALA A 175 -7.77 15.29 -19.35
CA ALA A 175 -9.12 14.77 -19.40
C ALA A 175 -9.45 14.46 -20.87
N ALA A 176 -9.89 13.23 -21.15
CA ALA A 176 -10.42 12.91 -22.47
C ALA A 176 -11.60 13.86 -22.75
N ALA A 177 -11.48 14.66 -23.80
CA ALA A 177 -12.50 15.62 -24.25
C ALA A 177 -13.74 14.90 -24.78
#